data_AF-A0A1G8HXE6-F1
#
_entry.id   AF-A0A1G8HXE6-F1
#
_cell.length_a   1.000
_cell.length_b   1.000
_cell.length_c   1.000
_cell.angle_alpha   90.00
_cell.angle_beta   90.00
_cell.angle_gamma   90.00
#
_symmetry.space_group_name_H-M   'P 1'
#
loop_
_entity.id
_entity.type
_entity.pdbx_description
1 polymer ?
#
loop_
_entity_poly.entity_id
_entity_poly.type
_entity_poly.pdbx_seq_one_letter_code
_entity_poly.pdbx_strand_id
1 'polypeptide(L)'
;MKNSNQTKQDTFQKQLKTFEKLLIGAKMAKLSSFILIGVSIGLAIRFRDNNLYVMLLLMGILAIVFFIDKFLSLKDIKQKSYTQTSLVSSISKFKTYMVNRKKYEMYFMGFWMLTLIPSASLYFDSNILGILGMLAYITFVSVFGYLAYKKTDKEIALLESTMEYELQLQ
;
A
#
# COMPACT_ATOMS: atom_id res chain seq x y z
N MET A 1 -14.76 39.80 8.57
CA MET A 1 -15.15 39.15 7.31
C MET A 1 -13.91 38.56 6.66
N LYS A 2 -13.78 37.24 6.56
CA LYS A 2 -12.69 36.61 5.78
C LYS A 2 -13.00 36.81 4.30
N ASN A 3 -12.00 37.27 3.53
CA ASN A 3 -12.14 37.51 2.10
C ASN A 3 -12.40 36.18 1.37
N SER A 4 -13.38 36.09 0.47
CA SER A 4 -13.76 34.80 -0.17
C SER A 4 -12.58 34.14 -0.93
N ASN A 5 -11.67 34.97 -1.46
CA ASN A 5 -10.42 34.51 -2.10
C ASN A 5 -9.43 33.87 -1.13
N GLN A 6 -9.32 34.35 0.12
CA GLN A 6 -8.49 33.71 1.15
C GLN A 6 -9.07 32.35 1.56
N THR A 7 -10.40 32.24 1.66
CA THR A 7 -11.06 30.98 2.01
C THR A 7 -10.87 29.92 0.91
N LYS A 8 -11.00 30.28 -0.38
CA LYS A 8 -10.71 29.34 -1.50
C LYS A 8 -9.25 28.88 -1.53
N GLN A 9 -8.31 29.79 -1.28
CA GLN A 9 -6.88 29.45 -1.24
C GLN A 9 -6.52 28.54 -0.05
N ASP A 10 -7.09 28.80 1.13
CA ASP A 10 -6.93 27.95 2.32
C ASP A 10 -7.47 26.53 2.08
N THR A 11 -8.62 26.38 1.41
CA THR A 11 -9.22 25.08 1.13
C THR A 11 -8.41 24.28 0.11
N PHE A 12 -7.96 24.89 -0.99
CA PHE A 12 -7.11 24.22 -1.97
C PHE A 12 -5.80 23.71 -1.35
N GLN A 13 -5.14 24.52 -0.52
CA GLN A 13 -3.92 24.11 0.20
C GLN A 13 -4.17 22.93 1.16
N LYS A 14 -5.34 22.89 1.81
CA LYS A 14 -5.73 21.79 2.69
C LYS A 14 -6.01 20.49 1.90
N GLN A 15 -6.68 20.58 0.75
CA GLN A 15 -6.91 19.45 -0.14
C GLN A 15 -5.59 18.89 -0.67
N LEU A 16 -4.69 19.78 -1.14
CA LEU A 16 -3.36 19.41 -1.62
C LEU A 16 -2.56 18.68 -0.54
N LYS A 17 -2.50 19.23 0.68
CA LYS A 17 -1.80 18.57 1.81
C LYS A 17 -2.36 17.19 2.16
N THR A 18 -3.68 17.03 2.08
CA THR A 18 -4.33 15.73 2.32
C THR A 18 -3.94 14.74 1.21
N PHE A 19 -3.97 15.16 -0.04
CA PHE A 19 -3.55 14.34 -1.16
C PHE A 19 -2.06 13.95 -1.09
N GLU A 20 -1.18 14.87 -0.70
CA GLU A 20 0.24 14.58 -0.48
C GLU A 20 0.45 13.54 0.63
N LYS A 21 -0.30 13.60 1.72
CA LYS A 21 -0.27 12.58 2.78
C LYS A 21 -0.69 11.20 2.26
N LEU A 22 -1.74 11.14 1.43
CA LEU A 22 -2.19 9.89 0.80
C LEU A 22 -1.10 9.32 -0.13
N LEU A 23 -0.43 10.18 -0.91
CA LEU A 23 0.71 9.78 -1.75
C LEU A 23 1.90 9.27 -0.93
N ILE A 24 2.20 9.89 0.21
CA ILE A 24 3.23 9.40 1.14
C ILE A 24 2.85 8.00 1.63
N GLY A 25 1.60 7.77 2.03
CA GLY A 25 1.12 6.45 2.44
C GLY A 25 1.31 5.39 1.35
N ALA A 26 1.03 5.74 0.09
CA ALA A 26 1.28 4.85 -1.05
C ALA A 26 2.78 4.57 -1.27
N LYS A 27 3.65 5.57 -1.11
CA LYS A 27 5.12 5.39 -1.17
C LYS A 27 5.64 4.50 -0.04
N MET A 28 5.10 4.64 1.17
CA MET A 28 5.47 3.78 2.31
C MET A 28 5.08 2.32 2.09
N ALA A 29 3.97 2.03 1.40
CA ALA A 29 3.62 0.67 1.02
C ALA A 29 4.59 0.05 -0.01
N LYS A 30 5.13 0.87 -0.91
CA LYS A 30 6.20 0.43 -1.80
C LYS A 30 7.47 0.12 -1.01
N LEU A 31 7.83 0.99 -0.06
CA LEU A 31 8.96 0.77 0.83
C LEU A 31 8.82 -0.51 1.66
N SER A 32 7.64 -0.75 2.25
CA SER A 32 7.39 -1.98 3.00
C SER A 32 7.55 -3.22 2.14
N SER A 33 7.15 -3.18 0.87
CA SER A 33 7.35 -4.30 -0.06
C SER A 33 8.83 -4.60 -0.31
N PHE A 34 9.71 -3.58 -0.37
CA PHE A 34 11.16 -3.81 -0.42
C PHE A 34 11.72 -4.41 0.88
N ILE A 35 11.16 -4.07 2.03
CA ILE A 35 11.53 -4.70 3.31
C ILE A 35 11.19 -6.19 3.28
N LEU A 36 10.02 -6.57 2.75
CA LEU A 36 9.64 -7.99 2.61
C LEU A 36 10.61 -8.77 1.70
N ILE A 37 11.06 -8.14 0.60
CA ILE A 37 12.13 -8.71 -0.25
C ILE A 37 13.40 -8.93 0.58
N GLY A 38 13.82 -7.95 1.38
CA GLY A 38 14.99 -8.07 2.25
C GLY A 38 14.88 -9.23 3.24
N VAL A 39 13.69 -9.43 3.83
CA VAL A 39 13.41 -10.57 4.72
C VAL A 39 13.57 -11.90 3.97
N SER A 40 12.99 -12.02 2.78
CA SER A 40 13.12 -13.24 1.95
C SER A 40 14.58 -13.52 1.56
N ILE A 41 15.37 -12.49 1.23
CA ILE A 41 16.80 -12.62 0.93
C ILE A 41 17.57 -13.10 2.18
N GLY A 42 17.31 -12.49 3.34
CA GLY A 42 17.96 -12.89 4.60
C GLY A 42 17.68 -14.35 4.96
N LEU A 43 16.43 -14.79 4.77
CA LEU A 43 16.06 -16.19 4.96
C LEU A 43 16.71 -17.11 3.92
N ALA A 44 16.80 -16.69 2.66
CA ALA A 44 17.43 -17.49 1.61
C ALA A 44 18.93 -17.72 1.89
N ILE A 45 19.63 -16.70 2.40
CA ILE A 45 21.04 -16.82 2.82
C ILE A 45 21.17 -17.79 4.00
N ARG A 46 20.25 -17.70 4.98
CA ARG A 46 20.25 -18.58 6.15
C ARG A 46 20.03 -20.05 5.79
N PHE A 47 19.11 -20.33 4.86
CA PHE A 47 18.76 -21.68 4.43
C PHE A 47 19.45 -22.09 3.11
N ARG A 48 20.60 -21.50 2.80
CA ARG A 48 21.30 -21.68 1.52
C ARG A 48 21.60 -23.14 1.16
N ASP A 49 21.75 -24.00 2.15
CA ASP A 49 22.06 -25.43 1.96
C ASP A 49 20.82 -26.24 1.57
N ASN A 50 19.62 -25.64 1.65
CA ASN A 50 18.35 -26.25 1.23
C ASN A 50 17.81 -25.55 -0.03
N ASN A 51 18.16 -26.09 -1.20
CA ASN A 51 17.78 -25.54 -2.51
C ASN A 51 16.27 -25.33 -2.67
N LEU A 52 15.43 -26.22 -2.13
CA LEU A 52 13.97 -26.10 -2.24
C LEU A 52 13.47 -24.85 -1.51
N TYR A 53 14.05 -24.53 -0.37
CA TYR A 53 13.63 -23.37 0.44
C TYR A 53 14.09 -22.07 -0.22
N VAL A 54 15.32 -22.05 -0.72
CA VAL A 54 15.86 -20.93 -1.49
C VAL A 54 14.98 -20.66 -2.72
N MET A 55 14.59 -21.69 -3.47
CA MET A 55 13.71 -21.54 -4.64
C MET A 55 12.36 -20.93 -4.28
N LEU A 56 11.71 -21.41 -3.21
CA LEU A 56 10.42 -20.86 -2.76
C LEU A 56 10.55 -19.38 -2.36
N LEU A 57 11.58 -19.02 -1.60
CA LEU A 57 11.83 -17.64 -1.18
C LEU A 57 12.11 -16.73 -2.39
N LEU A 58 12.84 -17.21 -3.40
CA LEU A 58 13.04 -16.49 -4.66
C LEU A 58 11.74 -16.30 -5.45
N MET A 59 10.86 -17.30 -5.50
CA MET A 59 9.52 -17.15 -6.08
C MET A 59 8.69 -16.10 -5.33
N GLY A 60 8.80 -16.07 -4.00
CA GLY A 60 8.18 -15.03 -3.16
C GLY A 60 8.69 -13.63 -3.50
N ILE A 61 10.01 -13.48 -3.66
CA ILE A 61 10.64 -12.22 -4.10
C ILE A 61 10.12 -11.80 -5.47
N LEU A 62 10.09 -12.71 -6.45
CA LEU A 62 9.59 -12.43 -7.80
C LEU A 62 8.13 -11.96 -7.79
N ALA A 63 7.29 -12.59 -6.97
CA ALA A 63 5.90 -12.17 -6.80
C ALA A 63 5.79 -10.75 -6.22
N ILE A 64 6.61 -10.39 -5.22
CA ILE A 64 6.65 -9.04 -4.67
C ILE A 64 7.17 -8.03 -5.71
N VAL A 65 8.23 -8.36 -6.44
CA VAL A 65 8.77 -7.47 -7.49
C VAL A 65 7.71 -7.19 -8.55
N PHE A 66 7.00 -8.22 -9.00
CA PHE A 66 5.89 -8.05 -9.94
C PHE A 66 4.76 -7.20 -9.35
N PHE A 67 4.42 -7.41 -8.08
CA PHE A 67 3.43 -6.58 -7.38
C PHE A 67 3.84 -5.11 -7.30
N ILE A 68 5.13 -4.85 -7.02
CA ILE A 68 5.69 -3.50 -6.96
C ILE A 68 5.55 -2.79 -8.30
N ASP A 69 5.95 -3.44 -9.39
CA ASP A 69 5.95 -2.80 -10.70
C ASP A 69 4.52 -2.57 -11.23
N LYS A 70 3.63 -3.55 -11.04
CA LYS A 70 2.28 -3.52 -11.64
C LYS A 70 1.24 -2.78 -10.79
N PHE A 71 1.31 -2.87 -9.46
CA PHE A 71 0.23 -2.42 -8.58
C PHE A 71 0.63 -1.38 -7.52
N LEU A 72 1.94 -1.16 -7.29
CA LEU A 72 2.46 -0.09 -6.42
C LEU A 72 3.13 1.06 -7.20
N SER A 73 3.09 1.00 -8.54
CA SER A 73 3.63 2.05 -9.38
C SER A 73 2.72 3.29 -9.36
N LEU A 74 3.32 4.43 -9.02
CA LEU A 74 2.66 5.75 -9.02
C LEU A 74 3.01 6.55 -10.30
N LYS A 75 3.54 5.91 -11.35
CA LYS A 75 4.06 6.58 -12.56
C LYS A 75 3.01 7.48 -13.24
N ASP A 76 1.74 7.09 -13.21
CA ASP A 76 0.66 7.79 -13.95
C ASP A 76 -0.06 8.89 -13.14
N ILE A 77 0.30 9.06 -11.87
CA ILE A 77 -0.34 10.01 -10.95
C ILE A 77 0.58 11.23 -10.80
N LYS A 78 0.08 12.42 -11.14
CA LYS A 78 0.84 13.67 -10.98
C LYS A 78 1.09 13.91 -9.49
N GLN A 79 2.37 13.87 -9.10
CA GLN A 79 2.79 14.04 -7.71
C GLN A 79 2.81 15.51 -7.26
N LYS A 80 2.75 16.45 -8.21
CA LYS A 80 2.63 17.89 -7.97
C LYS A 80 1.43 18.39 -8.75
N SER A 81 0.45 18.95 -8.06
CA SER A 81 -0.74 19.55 -8.66
C SER A 81 -0.70 21.07 -8.44
N TYR A 82 -0.71 21.82 -9.53
CA TYR A 82 -0.59 23.29 -9.52
C TYR A 82 -1.92 23.99 -9.78
N THR A 83 -2.95 23.24 -10.20
CA THR A 83 -4.30 23.74 -10.48
C THR A 83 -5.36 22.81 -9.89
N GLN A 84 -6.55 23.34 -9.61
CA GLN A 84 -7.67 22.57 -9.07
C GLN A 84 -8.08 21.40 -9.99
N THR A 85 -8.11 21.63 -11.31
CA THR A 85 -8.38 20.59 -12.32
C THR A 85 -7.31 19.49 -12.31
N SER A 86 -6.03 19.86 -12.13
CA SER A 86 -4.95 18.88 -12.04
C SER A 86 -5.03 18.03 -10.77
N LEU A 87 -5.51 18.62 -9.67
CA LEU A 87 -5.71 17.93 -8.40
C LEU A 87 -6.86 16.93 -8.49
N VAL A 88 -7.99 17.32 -9.07
CA VAL A 88 -9.15 16.44 -9.31
C VAL A 88 -8.75 15.23 -10.16
N SER A 89 -8.06 15.46 -11.28
CA SER A 89 -7.58 14.37 -12.14
C SER A 89 -6.62 13.44 -11.40
N SER A 90 -5.73 13.98 -10.57
CA SER A 90 -4.78 13.19 -9.77
C SER A 90 -5.48 12.34 -8.70
N ILE A 91 -6.50 12.87 -8.03
CA ILE A 91 -7.30 12.17 -7.03
C ILE A 91 -8.12 11.05 -7.68
N SER A 92 -8.74 11.31 -8.83
CA SER A 92 -9.46 10.28 -9.59
C SER A 92 -8.55 9.11 -9.99
N LYS A 93 -7.36 9.41 -10.54
CA LYS A 93 -6.36 8.37 -10.84
C LYS A 93 -5.88 7.63 -9.58
N PHE A 94 -5.70 8.35 -8.47
CA PHE A 94 -5.30 7.76 -7.20
C PHE A 94 -6.37 6.82 -6.63
N LYS A 95 -7.66 7.15 -6.79
CA LYS A 95 -8.78 6.26 -6.43
C LYS A 95 -8.72 4.97 -7.23
N THR A 96 -8.55 5.04 -8.55
CA THR A 96 -8.39 3.84 -9.40
C THR A 96 -7.18 3.00 -8.98
N TYR A 97 -6.06 3.67 -8.68
CA TYR A 97 -4.87 3.02 -8.13
C TYR A 97 -5.16 2.28 -6.82
N MET A 98 -5.83 2.93 -5.85
CA MET A 98 -6.14 2.33 -4.56
C MET A 98 -7.10 1.14 -4.68
N VAL A 99 -8.11 1.21 -5.56
CA VAL A 99 -9.03 0.10 -5.82
C VAL A 99 -8.29 -1.11 -6.40
N ASN A 100 -7.43 -0.89 -7.40
CA ASN A 100 -6.64 -1.96 -7.99
C ASN A 100 -5.68 -2.57 -6.96
N ARG A 101 -4.96 -1.74 -6.22
CA ARG A 101 -4.03 -2.20 -5.18
C ARG A 101 -4.76 -3.04 -4.12
N LYS A 102 -5.88 -2.56 -3.59
CA LYS A 102 -6.72 -3.28 -2.59
C LYS A 102 -7.14 -4.65 -3.09
N LYS A 103 -7.54 -4.76 -4.36
CA LYS A 103 -7.97 -6.02 -4.99
C LYS A 103 -6.84 -7.05 -5.04
N TYR A 104 -5.62 -6.64 -5.35
CA TYR A 104 -4.51 -7.59 -5.58
C TYR A 104 -3.59 -7.80 -4.38
N GLU A 105 -3.50 -6.84 -3.44
CA GLU A 105 -2.56 -6.90 -2.32
C GLU A 105 -2.71 -8.18 -1.50
N MET A 106 -3.94 -8.61 -1.21
CA MET A 106 -4.19 -9.82 -0.41
C MET A 106 -3.67 -11.09 -1.09
N TYR A 107 -3.81 -11.20 -2.43
CA TYR A 107 -3.33 -12.36 -3.17
C TYR A 107 -1.80 -12.43 -3.18
N PHE A 108 -1.13 -11.31 -3.41
CA PHE A 108 0.34 -11.27 -3.43
C PHE A 108 0.93 -11.48 -2.04
N MET A 109 0.34 -10.90 -1.00
CA MET A 109 0.76 -11.12 0.38
C MET A 109 0.50 -12.57 0.80
N GLY A 110 -0.66 -13.14 0.46
CA GLY A 110 -0.96 -14.55 0.71
C GLY A 110 0.03 -15.48 0.03
N PHE A 111 0.30 -15.27 -1.25
CA PHE A 111 1.29 -16.06 -1.99
C PHE A 111 2.69 -15.94 -1.37
N TRP A 112 3.15 -14.73 -1.07
CA TRP A 112 4.43 -14.52 -0.40
C TRP A 112 4.51 -15.25 0.94
N MET A 113 3.46 -15.22 1.76
CA MET A 113 3.45 -15.95 3.03
C MET A 113 3.53 -17.46 2.85
N LEU A 114 2.87 -18.03 1.83
CA LEU A 114 3.01 -19.46 1.52
C LEU A 114 4.46 -19.84 1.23
N THR A 115 5.23 -18.95 0.60
CA THR A 115 6.66 -19.20 0.36
C THR A 115 7.52 -19.21 1.62
N LEU A 116 7.06 -18.60 2.71
CA LEU A 116 7.75 -18.58 4.00
C LEU A 116 7.47 -19.80 4.88
N ILE A 117 6.35 -20.50 4.66
CA ILE A 117 5.88 -21.59 5.53
C ILE A 117 6.95 -22.67 5.74
N PRO A 118 7.64 -23.17 4.70
CA PRO A 118 8.65 -24.22 4.90
C PRO A 118 9.83 -23.74 5.75
N SER A 119 10.32 -22.52 5.50
CA SER A 119 11.39 -21.91 6.30
C SER A 119 10.97 -21.67 7.75
N ALA A 120 9.73 -21.28 7.98
CA ALA A 120 9.19 -21.07 9.33
C ALA A 120 8.96 -22.38 10.08
N SER A 121 8.44 -23.42 9.43
CA SER A 121 8.23 -24.74 10.02
C SER A 121 9.53 -25.34 10.55
N LEU A 122 10.63 -25.19 9.80
CA LEU A 122 11.95 -25.66 10.22
C LEU A 122 12.53 -24.80 11.35
N TYR A 123 12.34 -23.47 11.31
CA TYR A 123 12.80 -22.59 12.38
C TYR A 123 12.12 -22.84 13.73
N PHE A 124 10.82 -23.13 13.71
CA PHE A 124 10.03 -23.37 14.91
C PHE A 124 9.97 -24.85 15.32
N ASP A 125 10.66 -25.75 14.63
CA ASP A 125 10.60 -27.20 14.86
C ASP A 125 9.15 -27.72 14.96
N SER A 126 8.28 -27.20 14.10
CA SER A 126 6.83 -27.48 14.12
C SER A 126 6.11 -27.18 15.45
N ASN A 127 6.69 -26.32 16.31
CA ASN A 127 6.07 -25.88 17.56
C ASN A 127 4.75 -25.15 17.28
N ILE A 128 3.66 -25.70 17.84
CA ILE A 128 2.29 -25.19 17.70
C ILE A 128 2.18 -23.71 18.10
N LEU A 129 2.95 -23.26 19.10
CA LEU A 129 2.97 -21.84 19.50
C LEU A 129 3.55 -20.93 18.41
N GLY A 130 4.54 -21.40 17.66
CA GLY A 130 5.10 -20.66 16.51
C GLY A 130 4.10 -20.53 15.37
N ILE A 131 3.35 -21.60 15.09
CA ILE A 131 2.30 -21.63 14.07
C ILE A 131 1.14 -20.69 14.46
N LEU A 132 0.66 -20.77 15.70
CA LEU A 132 -0.39 -19.88 16.22
C LEU A 132 0.06 -18.41 16.22
N GLY A 133 1.32 -18.14 16.58
CA GLY A 133 1.91 -16.80 16.52
C GLY A 133 1.92 -16.23 15.09
N MET A 134 2.27 -17.07 14.11
CA MET A 134 2.19 -16.70 12.69
C MET A 134 0.75 -16.37 12.27
N LEU A 135 -0.22 -17.24 12.57
CA LEU A 135 -1.63 -17.00 12.22
C LEU A 135 -2.18 -15.72 12.86
N ALA A 136 -1.81 -15.45 14.12
CA ALA A 136 -2.17 -14.23 14.82
C ALA A 136 -1.56 -12.99 14.13
N TYR A 137 -0.29 -13.04 13.75
CA TYR A 137 0.38 -11.96 13.01
C TYR A 137 -0.31 -11.68 11.67
N ILE A 138 -0.64 -12.73 10.91
CA ILE A 138 -1.35 -12.61 9.62
C ILE A 138 -2.69 -11.92 9.79
N THR A 139 -3.46 -12.38 10.79
CA THR A 139 -4.77 -11.81 11.10
C THR A 139 -4.64 -10.33 11.48
N PHE A 140 -3.67 -10.01 12.33
CA PHE A 140 -3.39 -8.64 12.74
C PHE A 140 -3.05 -7.74 11.54
N VAL A 141 -2.08 -8.14 10.70
CA VAL A 141 -1.69 -7.37 9.52
C VAL A 141 -2.86 -7.19 8.55
N SER A 142 -3.69 -8.22 8.36
CA SER A 142 -4.87 -8.16 7.49
C SER A 142 -5.92 -7.16 8.00
N VAL A 143 -6.21 -7.17 9.30
CA VAL A 143 -7.17 -6.24 9.92
C VAL A 143 -6.66 -4.80 9.85
N PHE A 144 -5.39 -4.57 10.17
CA PHE A 144 -4.78 -3.24 10.07
C PHE A 144 -4.75 -2.73 8.63
N GLY A 145 -4.44 -3.60 7.67
CA GLY A 145 -4.52 -3.29 6.24
C GLY A 145 -5.94 -2.87 5.83
N TYR A 146 -6.95 -3.65 6.21
CA TYR A 146 -8.35 -3.32 5.94
C TYR A 146 -8.77 -1.96 6.54
N LEU A 147 -8.40 -1.69 7.80
CA LEU A 147 -8.69 -0.41 8.45
C LEU A 147 -8.00 0.76 7.75
N ALA A 148 -6.74 0.59 7.31
CA ALA A 148 -6.02 1.59 6.55
C ALA A 148 -6.72 1.90 5.22
N TYR A 149 -7.13 0.87 4.47
CA TYR A 149 -7.91 1.04 3.24
C TYR A 149 -9.24 1.77 3.49
N LYS A 150 -9.98 1.38 4.53
CA LYS A 150 -11.24 2.04 4.89
C LYS A 150 -11.03 3.52 5.24
N LYS A 151 -9.92 3.87 5.89
CA LYS A 151 -9.58 5.26 6.18
C LYS A 151 -9.24 6.03 4.90
N THR A 152 -8.43 5.46 4.02
CA THR A 152 -8.08 6.08 2.74
C THR A 152 -9.31 6.29 1.84
N ASP A 153 -10.21 5.30 1.76
CA ASP A 153 -11.46 5.41 0.98
C ASP A 153 -12.31 6.60 1.48
N LYS A 154 -12.39 6.80 2.81
CA LYS A 154 -13.08 7.96 3.41
C LYS A 154 -12.42 9.29 3.08
N GLU A 155 -11.09 9.37 3.16
CA GLU A 155 -10.34 10.60 2.84
C GLU A 155 -10.47 10.98 1.36
N ILE A 156 -10.47 10.00 0.46
CA ILE A 156 -10.71 10.22 -0.97
C ILE A 156 -12.15 10.73 -1.21
N ALA A 157 -13.15 10.09 -0.60
CA ALA A 157 -14.55 10.52 -0.76
C ALA A 157 -14.78 11.95 -0.25
N LEU A 158 -14.14 12.33 0.87
CA LEU A 158 -14.20 13.69 1.40
C LEU A 158 -13.52 14.71 0.47
N LEU A 159 -12.39 14.33 -0.14
CA LEU A 159 -11.72 15.16 -1.13
C LEU A 159 -12.61 15.37 -2.37
N GLU A 160 -13.21 14.30 -2.90
CA GLU A 160 -14.11 14.37 -4.06
C GLU A 160 -15.31 15.28 -3.79
N SER A 161 -16.01 15.10 -2.66
CA SER A 161 -17.19 15.90 -2.33
C SER A 161 -16.87 17.38 -2.11
N THR A 162 -15.74 17.68 -1.46
CA THR A 162 -15.32 19.08 -1.23
C THR A 162 -14.93 19.76 -2.54
N MET A 163 -14.31 19.04 -3.48
CA MET A 163 -13.91 19.60 -4.78
C MET A 163 -15.10 19.80 -5.73
N GLU A 164 -16.07 18.87 -5.75
CA GLU A 164 -17.30 19.02 -6.54
C GLU A 164 -18.09 20.25 -6.12
N TYR A 165 -18.22 20.48 -4.81
CA TYR A 165 -18.86 21.68 -4.26
C TYR A 165 -18.16 22.98 -4.69
N GLU A 166 -16.83 22.99 -4.72
CA GLU A 166 -16.07 24.19 -5.12
C GLU A 166 -16.11 24.46 -6.63
N LEU A 167 -16.19 23.41 -7.47
CA LEU A 167 -16.36 23.54 -8.92
C LEU A 167 -17.76 24.03 -9.32
N GLN A 168 -18.79 23.74 -8.52
CA GLN A 168 -20.15 24.25 -8.73
C GLN A 168 -20.32 25.73 -8.30
N LEU A 169 -19.38 26.26 -7.51
CA LEU A 169 -19.33 27.65 -7.03
C LEU A 169 -18.39 28.54 -7.87
N GLN A 170 -17.95 28.07 -9.03
CA GLN A 170 -17.22 28.84 -10.06
C GLN A 170 -18.15 29.15 -11.23
#